data_AF-K1TWQ5-F1
#
_entry.id   AF-K1TWQ5-F1
#
_cell.length_a   1.000
_cell.length_b   1.000
_cell.length_c   1.000
_cell.angle_alpha   90.00
_cell.angle_beta   90.00
_cell.angle_gamma   90.00
#
_symmetry.space_group_name_H-M   'P 1'
#
loop_
_entity.id
_entity.type
_entity.pdbx_description
1 polymer ?
#
loop_
_entity_poly.entity_id
_entity_poly.type
_entity_poly.pdbx_seq_one_letter_code
_entity_poly.pdbx_strand_id
1 'polypeptide(L)' 'MWDVVTRDYSKWMTAEDVVNNVKRYARNGSIITFHDSLKSIEKLKTALPQAIEWLMEQGYEFKTFE' A
#
# COMPACT_ATOMS: atom_id res chain seq x y z
N MET A 1 -5.96 9.96 -10.65
CA MET A 1 -5.67 8.64 -11.27
C MET A 1 -5.31 7.57 -10.22
N TRP A 2 -5.23 7.92 -8.93
CA TRP A 2 -4.93 7.00 -7.83
C TRP A 2 -5.95 7.24 -6.71
N ASP A 3 -6.40 6.19 -6.03
CA ASP A 3 -7.37 6.30 -4.91
C ASP A 3 -6.63 6.34 -3.57
N VAL A 4 -5.68 5.42 -3.36
CA VAL A 4 -4.91 5.31 -2.11
C VAL A 4 -3.44 5.55 -2.38
N VAL A 5 -2.96 6.75 -2.06
CA VAL A 5 -1.53 7.07 -2.05
C VAL A 5 -0.96 6.73 -0.67
N THR A 6 -0.14 5.68 -0.61
CA THR A 6 0.30 5.06 0.66
C THR A 6 1.24 5.93 1.51
N ARG A 7 1.91 6.92 0.88
CA ARG A 7 2.92 7.81 1.48
C ARG A 7 4.19 7.10 1.97
N ASP A 8 4.47 5.93 1.43
CA ASP A 8 5.70 5.17 1.65
C ASP A 8 6.99 5.96 1.38
N TYR A 9 6.97 6.93 0.48
CA TYR A 9 8.09 7.87 0.25
C TYR A 9 8.31 8.90 1.37
N SER A 10 7.41 9.05 2.34
CA SER A 10 7.49 10.11 3.36
C SER A 10 8.47 9.74 4.48
N LYS A 11 9.46 10.59 4.77
CA LYS A 11 10.38 10.39 5.91
C LYS A 11 9.69 10.44 7.29
N TRP A 12 8.45 10.93 7.32
CA TRP A 12 7.64 11.06 8.53
C TRP A 12 6.70 9.86 8.76
N MET A 13 6.76 8.85 7.88
CA MET A 13 5.95 7.63 7.99
C MET A 13 6.87 6.44 8.23
N THR A 14 6.43 5.55 9.10
CA THR A 14 6.97 4.20 9.30
C THR A 14 6.35 3.22 8.31
N ALA A 15 6.85 1.97 8.26
CA ALA A 15 6.21 0.92 7.46
C ALA A 15 4.81 0.57 8.00
N GLU A 16 4.63 0.61 9.32
CA GLU A 16 3.33 0.37 9.96
C GLU A 16 2.31 1.46 9.60
N ASP A 17 2.72 2.73 9.58
CA ASP A 17 1.86 3.83 9.12
C ASP A 17 1.39 3.62 7.68
N VAL A 18 2.26 3.10 6.81
CA VAL A 18 1.95 2.78 5.42
C VAL A 18 0.89 1.68 5.34
N VAL A 19 1.05 0.60 6.09
CA VAL A 19 0.06 -0.48 6.18
C VAL A 19 -1.27 0.06 6.72
N ASN A 20 -1.24 0.87 7.77
CA ASN A 20 -2.45 1.47 8.35
C ASN A 20 -3.17 2.41 7.37
N ASN A 21 -2.45 3.12 6.51
CA ASN A 21 -3.07 3.88 5.42
C ASN A 21 -3.80 2.97 4.43
N VAL A 22 -3.20 1.84 4.04
CA VAL A 22 -3.89 0.85 3.19
C VAL A 22 -5.15 0.33 3.88
N LYS A 23 -5.03 -0.14 5.13
CA LYS A 23 -6.16 -0.67 5.90
C LYS A 23 -7.31 0.31 6.05
N ARG A 24 -6.99 1.59 6.25
CA ARG A 24 -7.97 2.64 6.50
C ARG A 24 -8.71 3.10 5.25
N TYR A 25 -8.04 3.10 4.09
CA TYR A 25 -8.57 3.78 2.90
C TYR A 25 -8.86 2.85 1.72
N ALA A 26 -8.37 1.61 1.72
CA ALA A 26 -8.70 0.65 0.68
C ALA A 26 -10.20 0.33 0.66
N ARG A 27 -10.77 0.28 -0.54
CA ARG A 27 -12.16 -0.05 -0.83
C ARG A 27 -12.25 -0.72 -2.21
N ASN A 28 -13.42 -1.30 -2.52
CA ASN A 28 -13.65 -1.92 -3.82
C ASN A 28 -13.36 -0.94 -4.96
N GLY A 29 -12.48 -1.35 -5.89
CA GLY A 29 -12.06 -0.52 -7.01
C GLY A 29 -10.91 0.45 -6.72
N SER A 30 -10.34 0.45 -5.51
CA SER A 30 -9.17 1.29 -5.20
C SER A 30 -7.96 0.95 -6.08
N ILE A 31 -7.31 2.00 -6.58
CA ILE A 31 -5.94 1.92 -7.11
C ILE A 31 -5.00 2.36 -5.99
N ILE A 32 -4.21 1.42 -5.47
CA ILE A 32 -3.30 1.63 -4.34
C ILE A 32 -1.88 1.81 -4.88
N THR A 33 -1.24 2.94 -4.58
CA THR A 33 0.07 3.29 -5.13
C THR A 33 1.18 3.16 -4.10
N PHE A 34 2.14 2.28 -4.40
CA PHE A 34 3.45 2.19 -3.75
C PHE A 34 4.54 2.71 -4.71
N HIS A 35 5.68 3.12 -4.17
CA HIS A 35 6.82 3.64 -4.93
C HIS A 35 8.00 2.70 -4.75
N ASP A 36 8.59 2.23 -5.85
CA ASP A 36 9.85 1.50 -5.85
C ASP A 36 11.01 2.47 -6.09
N SER A 37 11.46 3.12 -5.02
CA SER A 37 12.55 4.09 -5.06
C SER A 37 13.46 3.92 -3.85
N LEU A 38 14.69 4.43 -3.92
CA LEU A 38 15.63 4.41 -2.79
C LEU A 38 15.06 5.04 -1.50
N LYS A 39 14.09 5.95 -1.63
CA LYS A 39 13.46 6.64 -0.48
C LYS A 39 12.40 5.79 0.22
N SER A 40 11.79 4.86 -0.50
CA SER A 40 10.66 4.05 -0.04
C SER A 40 11.03 2.59 0.18
N ILE A 41 12.12 2.09 -0.41
CA ILE A 41 12.47 0.67 -0.46
C ILE A 41 12.53 -0.01 0.92
N GLU A 42 13.09 0.65 1.93
CA GLU A 42 13.17 0.09 3.28
C GLU A 42 11.80 -0.12 3.93
N LYS A 43 10.85 0.77 3.67
CA LYS A 43 9.46 0.59 4.11
C LYS A 43 8.71 -0.40 3.24
N LEU A 44 9.00 -0.41 1.94
CA LEU A 44 8.32 -1.28 0.97
C LEU A 44 8.54 -2.76 1.31
N LYS A 45 9.76 -3.14 1.69
CA LYS A 45 10.11 -4.51 2.13
C LYS A 45 9.21 -5.06 3.23
N THR A 46 8.65 -4.19 4.07
CA THR A 46 7.74 -4.58 5.16
C THR A 46 6.29 -4.30 4.81
N ALA A 47 5.98 -3.10 4.34
CA ALA A 47 4.60 -2.64 4.18
C ALA A 47 3.88 -3.29 3.00
N LEU A 48 4.57 -3.57 1.89
CA LEU A 48 3.96 -4.19 0.73
C LEU A 48 3.46 -5.61 1.01
N PRO A 49 4.29 -6.55 1.53
CA PRO A 49 3.81 -7.90 1.81
C PRO A 49 2.69 -7.92 2.85
N GLN A 50 2.79 -7.11 3.92
CA GLN A 50 1.73 -7.03 4.96
C GLN A 50 0.42 -6.43 4.43
N ALA A 51 0.50 -5.43 3.54
CA ALA A 51 -0.68 -4.87 2.89
C ALA A 51 -1.36 -5.91 1.99
N ILE A 52 -0.58 -6.66 1.21
CA ILE A 52 -1.10 -7.72 0.34
C ILE A 52 -1.79 -8.81 1.17
N GLU A 53 -1.12 -9.33 2.20
CA GLU A 53 -1.65 -10.36 3.10
C GLU A 53 -2.98 -9.91 3.71
N TRP A 54 -3.01 -8.72 4.31
CA TRP A 54 -4.24 -8.20 4.92
C TRP A 54 -5.36 -7.98 3.88
N LEU A 55 -5.05 -7.45 2.70
CA LEU A 55 -6.05 -7.26 1.64
C LEU A 55 -6.66 -8.59 1.19
N MET A 56 -5.84 -9.63 1.05
CA MET A 56 -6.32 -10.99 0.74
C MET A 56 -7.20 -11.55 1.86
N GLU A 57 -6.82 -11.35 3.13
CA GLU A 57 -7.64 -11.74 4.28
C GLU A 57 -9.00 -11.04 4.31
N GLN A 58 -9.09 -9.81 3.83
CA GLN A 58 -10.35 -9.07 3.70
C GLN A 58 -11.18 -9.51 2.47
N GLY A 59 -10.66 -10.41 1.63
CA GLY A 59 -11.35 -10.91 0.43
C GLY A 59 -11.19 -10.03 -0.80
N TYR A 60 -10.20 -9.13 -0.84
CA TYR A 60 -9.89 -8.39 -2.07
C TYR A 60 -9.15 -9.26 -3.09
N GLU A 61 -9.40 -8.98 -4.36
CA GLU A 61 -8.67 -9.54 -5.49
C GLU A 61 -7.79 -8.46 -6.15
N PHE A 62 -6.60 -8.85 -6.60
CA PHE A 62 -5.69 -7.96 -7.32
C PHE A 62 -5.87 -8.11 -8.82
N LYS A 63 -5.93 -6.99 -9.54
CA LYS A 63 -6.04 -6.95 -10.99
C LYS A 63 -5.02 -5.99 -11.59
N THR A 64 -4.60 -6.27 -12.81
CA THR A 64 -3.87 -5.32 -13.65
C THR A 64 -4.86 -4.41 -14.38
N PHE A 65 -4.39 -3.25 -14.85
CA PHE A 65 -5.17 -2.44 -15.80
C PHE A 65 -5.24 -3.14 -17.16
N GLU A 66 -6.37 -3.00 -17.84
CA GLU A 66 -6.55 -3.29 -19.27
C GLU A 66 -6.79 -1.98 -20.03
#